data_AF-A0A1M4E390-F1
#
_entry.id   AF-A0A1M4E390-F1
#
_cell.length_a   1.000
_cell.length_b   1.000
_cell.length_c   1.000
_cell.angle_alpha   90.00
_cell.angle_beta   90.00
_cell.angle_gamma   90.00
#
_symmetry.space_group_name_H-M   'P 1'
#
loop_
_entity.id
_entity.type
_entity.pdbx_description
1 polymer ?
#
loop_
_entity_poly.entity_id
_entity_poly.type
_entity_poly.pdbx_seq_one_letter_code
_entity_poly.pdbx_strand_id
1 'polypeptide(L)' 'MRPGRRARVRDYTCDCKVTFYELCHSGGQCFIRRTRRINGEVLVDECARGRTAKTMEVWAKLLRGEVG' A
#
# COMPACT_ATOMS: atom_id res chain seq x y z
N MET A 1 11.50 -11.36 9.84
CA MET A 1 11.16 -10.73 8.54
C MET A 1 12.16 -11.23 7.50
N ARG A 2 11.78 -12.10 6.56
CA ARG A 2 12.73 -12.56 5.52
C ARG A 2 12.96 -11.42 4.51
N PRO A 3 14.20 -10.97 4.25
CA PRO A 3 14.49 -9.93 3.26
C PRO A 3 14.46 -10.56 1.86
N GLY A 4 13.27 -10.92 1.37
CA GLY A 4 13.16 -11.91 0.28
C GLY A 4 12.34 -11.50 -0.94
N ARG A 5 11.66 -10.35 -0.91
CA ARG A 5 11.02 -9.79 -2.11
C ARG A 5 11.04 -8.28 -2.01
N ARG A 6 12.01 -7.65 -2.67
CA ARG A 6 12.08 -6.19 -2.81
C ARG A 6 10.79 -5.75 -3.51
N ALA A 7 9.89 -5.11 -2.77
CA ALA A 7 8.70 -4.51 -3.35
C ALA A 7 9.11 -3.13 -3.90
N ARG A 8 8.79 -2.87 -5.17
CA ARG A 8 8.98 -1.56 -5.77
C ARG A 8 7.73 -0.73 -5.52
N VAL A 9 7.87 0.39 -4.83
CA VAL A 9 6.82 1.41 -4.75
C VAL A 9 6.67 2.05 -6.13
N ARG A 10 5.43 2.07 -6.62
CA ARG A 10 5.05 2.61 -7.92
C ARG A 10 4.33 3.94 -7.80
N ASP A 11 3.58 4.11 -6.72
CA ASP A 11 2.80 5.31 -6.42
C ASP A 11 2.58 5.40 -4.90
N TYR A 12 2.30 6.58 -4.37
CA TYR A 12 2.08 6.80 -2.93
C TYR A 12 1.21 8.04 -2.67
N THR A 13 0.48 8.01 -1.55
CA THR A 13 -0.18 9.22 -1.00
C THR A 13 0.81 9.97 -0.10
N CYS A 14 0.70 11.30 0.04
CA CYS A 14 1.63 12.05 0.92
C CYS A 14 1.72 11.42 2.32
N ASP A 15 2.93 11.26 2.82
CA ASP A 15 3.23 10.82 4.20
C ASP A 15 3.08 11.95 5.23
N CYS A 16 2.60 13.12 4.79
CA CYS A 16 2.18 14.26 5.59
C CYS A 16 1.12 13.88 6.63
N LYS A 17 0.32 12.84 6.36
CA LYS A 17 -0.79 12.40 7.20
C LYS A 17 -0.37 11.23 8.08
N VAL A 18 -1.09 11.06 9.20
CA VAL A 18 -0.94 9.93 10.14
C VAL A 18 -1.03 8.58 9.42
N THR A 19 -1.90 8.49 8.42
CA THR A 19 -2.07 7.31 7.56
C THR A 19 -1.69 7.67 6.13
N PHE A 20 -0.80 6.88 5.53
CA PHE A 20 -0.48 6.99 4.11
C PHE A 20 -0.40 5.60 3.48
N TYR A 21 -0.50 5.57 2.15
CA TYR A 21 -0.57 4.35 1.37
C TYR A 21 0.49 4.33 0.28
N GLU A 22 1.00 3.14 -0.01
CA GLU A 22 1.95 2.88 -1.08
C GLU A 22 1.40 1.79 -2.00
N LEU A 23 1.39 2.04 -3.32
CA LEU A 23 1.14 1.03 -4.33
C LEU A 23 2.44 0.28 -4.62
N CYS A 24 2.48 -1.00 -4.27
CA CYS A 24 3.69 -1.81 -4.30
C CYS A 24 3.61 -2.94 -5.34
N HIS A 25 4.71 -3.16 -6.08
CA HIS A 25 4.85 -4.25 -7.03
C HIS A 25 5.95 -5.23 -6.60
N SER A 26 5.69 -6.52 -6.63
CA SER A 26 6.70 -7.55 -6.38
C SER A 26 6.40 -8.85 -7.12
N GLY A 27 7.38 -9.38 -7.86
CA GLY A 27 7.25 -10.68 -8.54
C GLY A 27 6.04 -10.78 -9.47
N GLY A 28 5.72 -9.72 -10.21
CA GLY A 28 4.57 -9.66 -11.13
C GLY A 28 3.21 -9.42 -10.46
N GLN A 29 3.17 -9.34 -9.12
CA GLN A 29 1.96 -9.05 -8.35
C GLN A 29 1.95 -7.61 -7.83
N CYS A 30 0.76 -7.10 -7.57
CA CYS A 30 0.54 -5.77 -7.01
C CYS A 30 -0.21 -5.85 -5.68
N PHE A 31 0.13 -4.99 -4.73
CA PHE A 31 -0.57 -4.85 -3.45
C PHE A 31 -0.48 -3.40 -2.96
N ILE A 32 -1.35 -3.03 -2.03
CA ILE A 32 -1.34 -1.74 -1.34
C ILE A 32 -0.81 -1.98 0.07
N ARG A 33 0.15 -1.15 0.47
CA ARG A 33 0.63 -1.08 1.85
C ARG A 33 0.03 0.15 2.51
N ARG A 34 -0.50 -0.01 3.72
CA ARG A 34 -0.97 1.07 4.57
C ARG A 34 -0.01 1.22 5.74
N THR A 35 0.52 2.43 5.92
CA THR A 35 1.35 2.79 7.06
C THR A 35 0.58 3.75 7.95
N ARG A 36 0.55 3.47 9.25
CA ARG A 36 -0.08 4.31 10.28
C ARG A 36 0.93 4.67 11.35
N ARG A 37 1.07 5.95 11.66
CA ARG A 37 1.94 6.48 12.73
C ARG A 37 1.08 6.83 13.95
N ILE A 38 0.89 5.89 14.88
CA ILE A 38 -0.01 6.05 16.03
C ILE A 38 0.81 5.96 17.32
N ASN A 39 0.70 6.94 18.21
CA ASN A 39 1.40 6.99 19.51
C ASN A 39 2.92 6.77 19.41
N GLY A 40 3.55 7.26 18.34
CA GLY A 40 4.99 7.06 18.09
C GLY A 40 5.35 5.70 17.50
N GLU A 41 4.38 4.79 17.36
CA GLU A 41 4.57 3.50 16.72
C GLU A 41 4.21 3.55 15.22
N VAL A 42 4.95 2.78 14.42
CA VAL A 42 4.70 2.61 12.99
C VAL A 42 4.06 1.24 12.76
N LEU A 43 2.77 1.24 12.41
CA LEU A 43 2.01 0.04 12.06
C LEU A 43 1.92 -0.06 10.54
N VAL A 44 2.27 -1.24 10.00
CA VAL A 44 2.29 -1.51 8.57
C VAL A 44 1.38 -2.68 8.26
N ASP A 45 0.34 -2.44 7.46
CA ASP A 45 -0.59 -3.44 6.96
C ASP A 45 -0.40 -3.62 5.43
N GLU A 46 -0.34 -4.85 4.93
CA GLU A 46 -0.37 -5.13 3.49
C GLU A 46 -1.69 -5.80 3.12
N CYS A 47 -2.33 -5.37 2.03
CA CYS A 47 -3.45 -6.13 1.48
C CYS A 47 -2.97 -7.44 0.83
N ALA A 48 -3.90 -8.35 0.56
CA ALA A 48 -3.59 -9.56 -0.20
C ALA A 48 -2.97 -9.20 -1.57
N ARG A 49 -1.89 -9.90 -1.93
CA ARG A 49 -1.21 -9.72 -3.22
C ARG A 49 -2.06 -10.31 -4.33
N GLY A 50 -2.26 -9.56 -5.40
CA GLY A 50 -3.20 -9.95 -6.44
C GLY A 50 -2.82 -9.52 -7.85
N ARG A 51 -3.78 -9.74 -8.75
CA ARG A 51 -3.71 -9.26 -10.13
C ARG A 51 -3.62 -7.74 -10.13
N THR A 52 -2.66 -7.21 -10.90
CA THR A 52 -2.41 -5.77 -11.00
C THR A 52 -3.67 -4.97 -11.29
N ALA A 53 -4.50 -5.39 -12.26
CA ALA A 53 -5.73 -4.69 -12.61
C ALA A 53 -6.66 -4.46 -11.40
N LYS A 54 -6.91 -5.51 -10.61
CA LYS A 54 -7.76 -5.42 -9.42
C LYS A 54 -7.15 -4.50 -8.36
N THR A 55 -5.83 -4.57 -8.14
CA THR A 55 -5.16 -3.70 -7.19
C THR A 55 -5.20 -2.23 -7.64
N MET A 56 -5.07 -1.96 -8.94
CA MET A 56 -5.19 -0.61 -9.51
C MET A 56 -6.60 -0.03 -9.34
N GLU A 57 -7.65 -0.84 -9.48
CA GLU A 57 -9.02 -0.41 -9.21
C GLU A 57 -9.22 -0.01 -7.75
N VAL A 58 -8.70 -0.82 -6.82
CA VAL A 58 -8.75 -0.51 -5.39
C VAL A 58 -7.93 0.74 -5.08
N TRP A 59 -6.76 0.91 -5.70
CA TRP A 59 -5.93 2.11 -5.59
C TRP A 59 -6.71 3.36 -6.02
N ALA A 60 -7.35 3.31 -7.18
CA ALA A 60 -8.14 4.44 -7.69
C ALA A 60 -9.31 4.79 -6.76
N LYS A 61 -10.03 3.78 -6.22
CA LYS A 61 -11.10 4.00 -5.24
C LYS A 61 -10.56 4.62 -3.95
N LEU A 62 -9.40 4.16 -3.48
CA LEU A 62 -8.74 4.68 -2.28
C LEU A 62 -8.38 6.16 -2.45
N LEU A 63 -7.81 6.53 -3.60
CA LEU A 63 -7.48 7.93 -3.89
C LEU A 63 -8.71 8.85 -3.95
N ARG A 64 -9.88 8.30 -4.31
CA ARG A 64 -11.17 9.02 -4.27
C ARG A 64 -11.84 9.03 -2.90
N GLY A 65 -11.28 8.34 -1.91
CA GLY A 65 -11.90 8.19 -0.59
C GLY A 65 -13.10 7.23 -0.55
N GLU A 66 -13.23 6.36 -1.57
CA GLU A 66 -14.33 5.39 -1.71
C GLU A 66 -14.02 4.04 -1.06
N VAL A 67 -12.88 3.91 -0.37
CA VAL A 67 -12.47 2.73 0.37
C VAL A 67 -12.37 3.12 1.84
N GLY A 68 -13.21 2.50 2.67
CA GLY A 68 -13.26 2.66 4.13
C GLY A 68 -12.91 1.36 4.84
#